data_AF-A0A7V6P2I1-F1
#
_entry.id   AF-A0A7V6P2I1-F1
#
_cell.length_a   1.000
_cell.length_b   1.000
_cell.length_c   1.000
_cell.angle_alpha   90.00
_cell.angle_beta   90.00
_cell.angle_gamma   90.00
#
_symmetry.space_group_name_H-M   'P 1'
#
loop_
_entity.id
_entity.type
_entity.pdbx_description
1 polymer ?
#
loop_
_entity_poly.entity_id
_entity_poly.type
_entity_poly.pdbx_seq_one_letter_code
_entity_poly.pdbx_strand_id
1 'polypeptide(L)' 'MNHYSEEELKEAIRSIESTISKCEKVLPKLRQGTSQHTLLIRRIKAFQIALSLLKEKLEWK' A
#
# COMPACT_ATOMS: atom_id res chain seq x y z
N MET A 1 -11.11 10.15 -19.23
CA MET A 1 -10.56 9.48 -18.04
C MET A 1 -10.76 7.99 -18.25
N ASN A 2 -9.71 7.18 -18.14
CA ASN A 2 -9.87 5.73 -18.22
C ASN A 2 -10.73 5.27 -17.05
N HIS A 3 -11.83 4.58 -17.35
CA HIS A 3 -12.64 3.92 -16.35
C HIS A 3 -11.97 2.60 -16.00
N TYR A 4 -11.42 2.51 -14.80
CA TYR A 4 -10.93 1.24 -14.26
C TYR A 4 -12.12 0.32 -13.98
N SER A 5 -11.97 -0.96 -14.35
CA SER A 5 -12.89 -2.03 -13.97
C SER A 5 -12.83 -2.29 -12.46
N GLU A 6 -13.87 -2.92 -11.93
CA GLU A 6 -13.91 -3.32 -10.53
C GLU A 6 -12.81 -4.36 -10.22
N GLU A 7 -12.59 -5.31 -11.12
CA GLU A 7 -11.51 -6.29 -11.06
C GLU A 7 -10.13 -5.63 -11.00
N GLU A 8 -9.83 -4.63 -11.83
CA GLU A 8 -8.55 -3.91 -11.79
C GLU A 8 -8.34 -3.19 -10.45
N LEU A 9 -9.40 -2.59 -9.90
CA LEU A 9 -9.34 -1.95 -8.58
C LEU A 9 -9.09 -2.97 -7.47
N LYS A 10 -9.80 -4.10 -7.50
CA LYS A 10 -9.62 -5.22 -6.55
C LYS A 10 -8.23 -5.82 -6.64
N GLU A 11 -7.69 -5.99 -7.84
CA GLU A 11 -6.33 -6.49 -8.06
C GLU A 11 -5.28 -5.51 -7.52
N ALA A 12 -5.44 -4.20 -7.79
CA ALA A 12 -4.58 -3.17 -7.25
C ALA A 12 -4.59 -3.16 -5.71
N ILE A 13 -5.77 -3.23 -5.10
CA ILE A 13 -5.96 -3.35 -3.63
C ILE A 13 -5.18 -4.56 -3.10
N ARG A 14 -5.38 -5.75 -3.67
CA ARG A 14 -4.68 -6.99 -3.26
C ARG A 14 -3.16 -6.87 -3.39
N SER A 15 -2.69 -6.28 -4.48
CA SER A 15 -1.26 -6.08 -4.73
C SER A 15 -0.61 -5.13 -3.70
N ILE A 16 -1.30 -4.04 -3.37
CA ILE A 16 -0.84 -3.08 -2.35
C ILE A 16 -0.85 -3.72 -0.95
N GLU A 17 -1.91 -4.45 -0.58
CA GLU A 17 -1.98 -5.16 0.70
C GLU A 17 -0.85 -6.20 0.84
N SER A 18 -0.56 -6.96 -0.21
CA SER A 18 0.59 -7.89 -0.24
C SER A 18 1.92 -7.15 -0.06
N THR A 19 2.06 -5.99 -0.69
CA THR A 19 3.28 -5.17 -0.60
C THR A 19 3.46 -4.61 0.81
N ILE A 20 2.40 -4.12 1.44
CA ILE A 20 2.42 -3.67 2.85
C ILE A 20 2.87 -4.83 3.75
N SER A 21 2.27 -6.02 3.62
CA SER A 21 2.63 -7.19 4.45
C SER A 21 4.12 -7.57 4.30
N LYS A 22 4.67 -7.49 3.07
CA LYS A 22 6.09 -7.72 2.83
C LYS A 22 6.95 -6.64 3.50
N CYS A 23 6.56 -5.38 3.41
CA CYS A 23 7.25 -4.28 4.09
C CYS A 23 7.24 -4.47 5.62
N GLU A 24 6.11 -4.83 6.21
CA GLU A 24 5.98 -5.08 7.66
C GLU A 24 6.88 -6.24 8.14
N LYS A 25 7.03 -7.30 7.33
CA LYS A 25 7.96 -8.41 7.64
C LYS A 25 9.44 -8.03 7.55
N VAL A 26 9.78 -7.02 6.75
CA VAL A 26 11.16 -6.53 6.60
C VAL A 26 11.49 -5.47 7.65
N LEU A 27 10.52 -4.65 8.06
CA LEU A 27 10.71 -3.57 9.02
C LEU A 27 11.47 -3.97 10.31
N PRO A 28 11.14 -5.06 11.03
CA PRO A 28 11.85 -5.44 12.25
C PRO A 28 13.29 -5.90 12.00
N LYS A 29 13.66 -6.22 10.75
CA LYS A 29 15.02 -6.58 10.36
C LYS A 29 15.90 -5.35 10.12
N LEU A 30 15.31 -4.15 10.03
CA LEU A 30 16.03 -2.91 9.82
C LEU A 30 16.34 -2.24 11.14
N ARG A 31 17.58 -1.77 11.28
CA ARG A 31 17.99 -1.01 12.47
C ARG A 31 17.24 0.33 12.51
N GLN A 32 16.60 0.62 13.64
CA GLN A 32 15.95 1.90 13.88
C GLN A 32 16.93 3.07 13.72
N GLY A 33 16.46 4.17 13.14
CA GLY A 33 17.29 5.36 12.87
C GLY A 33 18.06 5.31 11.56
N THR A 34 18.09 4.17 10.85
CA THR A 34 18.65 4.10 9.50
C THR A 34 17.73 4.76 8.46
N SER A 35 18.32 5.19 7.35
CA SER A 35 17.57 5.72 6.21
C SER A 35 16.61 4.68 5.63
N GLN A 36 17.01 3.40 5.60
CA GLN A 36 16.16 2.31 5.11
C GLN A 36 14.94 2.08 6.02
N HIS A 37 15.12 2.11 7.34
CA HIS A 37 14.02 1.99 8.30
C HIS A 37 13.01 3.14 8.13
N THR A 38 13.50 4.38 8.05
CA THR A 38 12.66 5.57 7.85
C THR A 38 11.92 5.52 6.50
N LEU A 39 12.61 5.12 5.44
CA LEU A 39 12.03 4.98 4.10
C LEU A 39 10.91 3.94 4.09
N LEU A 40 11.12 2.79 4.73
CA LEU A 40 10.14 1.71 4.74
C LEU A 40 8.86 2.11 5.49
N ILE A 41 8.98 2.79 6.63
CA ILE A 41 7.82 3.34 7.36
C ILE A 41 7.04 4.33 6.49
N ARG A 42 7.73 5.24 5.79
CA ARG A 42 7.08 6.21 4.90
C ARG A 42 6.37 5.54 3.73
N ARG A 43 6.95 4.49 3.16
CA ARG A 43 6.32 3.69 2.10
C ARG A 43 5.06 3.00 2.58
N ILE A 44 5.08 2.35 3.75
CA ILE A 44 3.89 1.71 4.33
C ILE A 44 2.76 2.74 4.49
N LYS A 45 3.06 3.93 5.03
CA LYS A 45 2.07 5.01 5.16
C LYS A 45 1.50 5.45 3.81
N ALA A 46 2.35 5.63 2.80
CA ALA A 46 1.90 5.98 1.46
C ALA A 46 0.98 4.91 0.84
N PHE A 47 1.31 3.63 1.02
CA PHE A 47 0.47 2.52 0.56
C PHE A 47 -0.87 2.45 1.30
N GLN A 48 -0.90 2.74 2.60
CA GLN A 48 -2.16 2.82 3.36
C GLN A 48 -3.07 3.93 2.84
N ILE A 49 -2.51 5.10 2.50
CA ILE A 49 -3.27 6.20 1.87
C ILE A 49 -3.81 5.77 0.51
N ALA A 50 -2.96 5.17 -0.34
CA ALA A 50 -3.39 4.68 -1.65
C ALA A 50 -4.51 3.63 -1.54
N LEU A 51 -4.41 2.73 -0.56
CA LEU A 51 -5.42 1.72 -0.28
C LEU A 51 -6.77 2.35 0.11
N SER A 52 -6.74 3.39 0.95
CA SER A 52 -7.94 4.14 1.33
C SER A 52 -8.62 4.75 0.12
N LEU A 53 -7.86 5.41 -0.77
CA LEU A 53 -8.39 6.04 -1.98
C LEU A 53 -8.96 5.02 -2.96
N LEU A 54 -8.33 3.85 -3.09
CA LEU A 54 -8.82 2.77 -3.94
C LEU A 54 -10.11 2.14 -3.40
N LYS A 55 -10.21 1.95 -2.08
CA LYS A 55 -11.41 1.44 -1.42
C LYS A 55 -12.57 2.44 -1.53
N GLU A 56 -12.32 3.72 -1.29
CA GLU A 56 -13.31 4.79 -1.52
C GLU A 56 -13.80 4.80 -2.97
N LYS A 57 -12.88 4.63 -3.94
CA LYS A 57 -13.24 4.56 -5.36
C LYS A 57 -14.08 3.34 -5.72
N LEU A 58 -13.88 2.22 -5.01
CA LEU A 58 -14.65 0.99 -5.15
C LEU A 58 -16.05 1.11 -4.53
N GLU A 59 -16.16 1.75 -3.36
CA GLU A 59 -17.42 1.97 -2.64
C GLU A 59 -18.32 3.05 -3.27
N TRP A 60 -17.76 4.02 -3.99
CA TRP A 60 -18.52 5.09 -4.67
C TRP A 60 -19.28 4.59 -5.91
N LYS A 61 -18.98 3.39 -6.43
CA LYS A 61 -19.61 2.82 -7.62
C LYS A 61 -20.89 2.08 -7.27
#